data_AF-A0A956QCD9-F1
#
_entry.id   AF-A0A956QCD9-F1
#
_cell.length_a   1.000
_cell.length_b   1.000
_cell.length_c   1.000
_cell.angle_alpha   90.00
_cell.angle_beta   90.00
_cell.angle_gamma   90.00
#
_symmetry.space_group_name_H-M   'P 1'
#
loop_
_entity.id
_entity.type
_entity.pdbx_description
1 polymer ?
#
loop_
_entity_poly.entity_id
_entity_poly.type
_entity_poly.pdbx_seq_one_letter_code
_entity_poly.pdbx_strand_id
1 'polypeptide(L)'
;RPTAVKLVKAPNGVVLEDNRNRLGDNVMNYNSARGMISMLRGVVEQGTGTNARVYGHAIAGKTGTTDSYRDAWFCGFSAYYTLAVWVGNDDNSPMWRSYGGDLPATIFRELMTYALKDKKPRDFPAYEAPRKKSKDVSPQPIVTATPTPEEQPEETTEEPVEESFEEPPPPQEVDLDDPRWTEPEAVPAPTPGVIDHSPSEGNDWFSE
;
A
#
# COMPACT_ATOMS: atom_id res chain seq x y z
N ARG A 1 11.39 -17.49 -4.25
CA ARG A 1 12.30 -16.97 -3.20
C ARG A 1 13.14 -15.83 -3.80
N PRO A 2 13.26 -14.66 -3.15
CA PRO A 2 14.15 -13.59 -3.60
C PRO A 2 15.62 -14.05 -3.58
N THR A 3 16.41 -13.65 -4.58
CA THR A 3 17.86 -13.88 -4.63
C THR A 3 18.54 -12.76 -5.39
N ALA A 4 19.70 -12.32 -4.91
CA ALA A 4 20.56 -11.37 -5.61
C ALA A 4 21.56 -12.09 -6.56
N VAL A 5 21.86 -13.36 -6.30
CA VAL A 5 22.84 -14.14 -7.07
C VAL A 5 22.16 -14.84 -8.23
N LYS A 6 22.50 -14.46 -9.46
CA LYS A 6 21.96 -15.07 -10.69
C LYS A 6 22.68 -16.36 -11.09
N LEU A 7 24.01 -16.39 -10.96
CA LEU A 7 24.85 -17.46 -11.49
C LEU A 7 26.15 -17.53 -10.69
N VAL A 8 26.53 -18.72 -10.23
CA VAL A 8 27.83 -18.98 -9.61
C VAL A 8 28.60 -19.91 -10.54
N LYS A 9 29.85 -19.56 -10.85
CA LYS A 9 30.77 -20.40 -11.65
C LYS A 9 32.04 -20.66 -10.86
N ALA A 10 32.58 -21.87 -11.00
CA ALA A 10 33.93 -22.21 -10.57
C ALA A 10 34.97 -21.50 -11.47
N PRO A 11 36.25 -21.42 -11.04
CA PRO A 11 37.32 -20.80 -11.84
C PRO A 11 37.51 -21.46 -13.22
N ASN A 12 37.20 -22.75 -13.35
CA ASN A 12 37.24 -23.49 -14.61
C ASN A 12 36.00 -23.26 -15.51
N GLY A 13 35.11 -22.32 -15.14
CA GLY A 13 33.90 -21.97 -15.90
C GLY A 13 32.70 -22.88 -15.67
N VAL A 14 32.83 -23.97 -14.90
CA VAL A 14 31.72 -24.86 -14.56
C VAL A 14 30.68 -24.10 -13.74
N VAL A 15 29.42 -24.17 -14.15
CA VAL A 15 28.30 -23.58 -13.41
C VAL A 15 28.03 -24.41 -12.15
N LEU A 16 28.11 -23.75 -11.00
CA LEU A 16 27.83 -24.35 -9.70
C LEU A 16 26.38 -24.10 -9.26
N GLU A 17 25.83 -22.93 -9.61
CA GLU A 17 24.45 -22.55 -9.31
C GLU A 17 23.90 -21.65 -10.41
N ASP A 18 22.69 -21.92 -10.89
CA ASP A 18 21.97 -21.07 -11.86
C ASP A 18 20.56 -20.74 -11.35
N ASN A 19 20.34 -19.47 -11.03
CA ASN A 19 19.08 -18.96 -10.50
C ASN A 19 18.23 -18.24 -11.54
N ARG A 20 18.65 -18.21 -12.81
CA ARG A 20 17.99 -17.40 -13.85
C ARG A 20 16.59 -17.91 -14.23
N ASN A 21 16.36 -19.21 -14.13
CA ASN A 21 15.12 -19.88 -14.58
C ASN A 21 14.40 -20.63 -13.46
N ARG A 22 14.44 -20.10 -12.23
CA ARG A 22 13.72 -20.72 -11.11
C ARG A 22 12.22 -20.65 -11.32
N LEU A 23 11.57 -21.81 -11.31
CA LEU A 23 10.12 -21.91 -11.21
C LEU A 23 9.69 -21.68 -9.75
N GLY A 24 8.55 -21.01 -9.57
CA GLY A 24 7.93 -20.84 -8.26
C GLY A 24 6.91 -21.92 -7.97
N ASP A 25 6.65 -22.16 -6.69
CA ASP A 25 5.58 -23.06 -6.24
C ASP A 25 4.23 -22.33 -6.31
N ASN A 26 3.19 -23.07 -6.67
CA ASN A 26 1.83 -22.55 -6.59
C ASN A 26 1.33 -22.62 -5.13
N VAL A 27 1.14 -21.46 -4.51
CA VAL A 27 0.70 -21.33 -3.12
C VAL A 27 -0.73 -20.80 -2.97
N MET A 28 -1.39 -20.42 -4.08
CA MET A 28 -2.75 -19.85 -4.05
C MET A 28 -3.50 -20.16 -5.34
N ASN A 29 -4.81 -20.41 -5.23
CA ASN A 29 -5.67 -20.54 -6.40
C ASN A 29 -5.55 -19.32 -7.33
N TYR A 30 -5.39 -19.56 -8.63
CA TYR A 30 -5.22 -18.51 -9.63
C TYR A 30 -6.35 -17.49 -9.64
N ASN A 31 -7.60 -17.94 -9.47
CA ASN A 31 -8.75 -17.04 -9.48
C ASN A 31 -8.82 -16.19 -8.21
N SER A 32 -8.43 -16.74 -7.06
CA SER A 32 -8.26 -15.96 -5.82
C SER A 32 -7.21 -14.87 -5.99
N ALA A 33 -6.06 -15.19 -6.57
CA ALA A 33 -5.00 -14.22 -6.85
C ALA A 33 -5.48 -13.11 -7.81
N ARG A 34 -6.20 -13.47 -8.88
CA ARG A 34 -6.80 -12.49 -9.82
C ARG A 34 -7.82 -11.58 -9.14
N GLY A 35 -8.64 -12.13 -8.24
CA GLY A 35 -9.56 -11.36 -7.42
C GLY A 35 -8.82 -10.34 -6.54
N MET A 36 -7.75 -10.76 -5.86
CA MET A 36 -6.91 -9.84 -5.07
C MET A 36 -6.28 -8.74 -5.92
N ILE A 37 -5.75 -9.08 -7.10
CA ILE A 37 -5.18 -8.09 -8.01
C ILE A 37 -6.24 -7.06 -8.42
N SER A 38 -7.46 -7.50 -8.73
CA SER A 38 -8.58 -6.60 -9.06
C SER A 38 -8.86 -5.59 -7.93
N MET A 39 -8.93 -6.07 -6.68
CA MET A 39 -9.15 -5.19 -5.52
C MET A 39 -7.98 -4.22 -5.30
N LEU A 40 -6.74 -4.70 -5.40
CA LEU A 40 -5.53 -3.89 -5.23
C LEU A 40 -5.31 -2.89 -6.37
N ARG A 41 -5.79 -3.20 -7.57
CA ARG A 41 -5.85 -2.25 -8.68
C ARG A 41 -6.81 -1.10 -8.34
N GLY A 42 -7.97 -1.40 -7.76
CA GLY A 42 -8.92 -0.38 -7.27
C GLY A 42 -8.30 0.60 -6.25
N VAL A 43 -7.44 0.13 -5.35
CA VAL A 43 -6.72 1.00 -4.40
C VAL A 43 -5.86 2.04 -5.12
N VAL A 44 -5.21 1.66 -6.21
CA VAL A 44 -4.36 2.56 -7.00
C VAL A 44 -5.20 3.41 -7.95
N GLU A 45 -6.27 2.88 -8.53
CA GLU A 45 -7.11 3.59 -9.50
C GLU A 45 -8.09 4.59 -8.89
N GLN A 46 -8.54 4.38 -7.66
CA GLN A 46 -9.58 5.21 -7.03
C GLN A 46 -9.43 5.35 -5.51
N GLY A 47 -8.50 4.62 -4.89
CA GLY A 47 -8.33 4.61 -3.44
C GLY A 47 -7.12 5.40 -2.93
N THR A 48 -6.62 4.97 -1.78
CA THR A 48 -5.51 5.62 -1.06
C THR A 48 -4.15 5.50 -1.76
N GLY A 49 -4.02 4.61 -2.76
CA GLY A 49 -2.79 4.41 -3.53
C GLY A 49 -2.71 5.25 -4.79
N THR A 50 -3.56 6.26 -4.95
CA THR A 50 -3.69 7.08 -6.17
C THR A 50 -2.35 7.62 -6.69
N ASN A 51 -1.46 8.05 -5.80
CA ASN A 51 -0.17 8.63 -6.19
C ASN A 51 0.81 7.61 -6.82
N ALA A 52 0.54 6.30 -6.70
CA ALA A 52 1.36 5.23 -7.27
C ALA A 52 1.03 4.90 -8.74
N ARG A 53 0.06 5.60 -9.37
CA ARG A 53 -0.31 5.37 -10.78
C ARG A 53 0.85 5.65 -11.71
N VAL A 54 1.14 4.70 -12.61
CA VAL A 54 2.10 4.84 -13.70
C VAL A 54 1.35 4.86 -15.03
N TYR A 55 1.53 5.92 -15.82
CA TYR A 55 0.81 6.08 -17.07
C TYR A 55 1.13 4.94 -18.05
N GLY A 56 0.10 4.39 -18.71
CA GLY A 56 0.25 3.31 -19.68
C GLY A 56 0.53 1.92 -19.08
N HIS A 57 0.63 1.78 -17.75
CA HIS A 57 0.90 0.50 -17.10
C HIS A 57 -0.15 0.18 -16.04
N ALA A 58 -0.60 -1.09 -16.02
CA ALA A 58 -1.44 -1.59 -14.94
C ALA A 58 -0.60 -1.73 -13.66
N ILE A 59 -1.07 -1.08 -12.59
CA ILE A 59 -0.45 -1.10 -11.26
C ILE A 59 -1.50 -1.58 -10.25
N ALA A 60 -1.10 -2.49 -9.37
CA ALA A 60 -1.87 -2.90 -8.21
C ALA A 60 -0.99 -2.73 -6.97
N GLY A 61 -1.57 -2.27 -5.87
CA GLY A 61 -0.79 -2.04 -4.66
C GLY A 61 -1.64 -1.64 -3.46
N LYS A 62 -0.97 -1.51 -2.32
CA LYS A 62 -1.60 -1.16 -1.06
C LYS A 62 -0.71 -0.22 -0.24
N THR A 63 -1.37 0.71 0.41
CA THR A 63 -0.82 1.63 1.41
C THR A 63 -0.75 0.97 2.80
N GLY A 64 0.25 1.33 3.59
CA GLY A 64 0.31 1.07 5.02
C GLY A 64 0.81 2.31 5.76
N THR A 65 0.29 2.55 6.96
CA THR A 65 0.75 3.60 7.88
C THR A 65 0.64 3.03 9.29
N THR A 66 1.70 3.15 10.09
CA THR A 66 1.67 2.75 11.51
C THR A 66 1.19 3.90 12.40
N ASP A 67 0.88 3.59 13.65
CA ASP A 67 0.41 4.58 14.62
C ASP A 67 1.40 5.72 14.81
N SER A 68 0.88 6.91 15.10
CA SER A 68 1.68 8.14 15.27
C SER A 68 2.59 8.48 14.08
N TYR A 69 2.27 7.98 12.87
CA TYR A 69 3.01 8.29 11.63
C TYR A 69 4.49 7.91 11.68
N ARG A 70 4.84 6.82 12.36
CA ARG A 70 6.25 6.37 12.48
C ARG A 70 6.74 5.70 11.20
N ASP A 71 5.86 4.97 10.52
CA ASP A 71 6.14 4.31 9.26
C ASP A 71 5.08 4.62 8.22
N ALA A 72 5.52 4.86 6.99
CA ALA A 72 4.69 4.94 5.82
C ALA A 72 5.18 3.94 4.76
N TRP A 73 4.27 3.11 4.27
CA TRP A 73 4.57 2.03 3.32
C TRP A 73 3.71 2.13 2.07
N PHE A 74 4.32 1.83 0.92
CA PHE A 74 3.59 1.45 -0.27
C PHE A 74 4.18 0.17 -0.86
N CYS A 75 3.36 -0.87 -0.98
CA CYS A 75 3.74 -2.14 -1.59
C CYS A 75 2.90 -2.34 -2.85
N GLY A 76 3.55 -2.50 -4.00
CA GLY A 76 2.86 -2.64 -5.27
C GLY A 76 3.63 -3.43 -6.31
N PHE A 77 2.95 -3.70 -7.42
CA PHE A 77 3.53 -4.44 -8.53
C PHE A 77 2.86 -4.07 -9.86
N SER A 78 3.61 -4.31 -10.92
CA SER A 78 3.14 -4.38 -12.31
C SER A 78 3.21 -5.83 -12.78
N ALA A 79 2.88 -6.08 -14.05
CA ALA A 79 3.06 -7.41 -14.65
C ALA A 79 4.54 -7.82 -14.86
N TYR A 80 5.50 -6.94 -14.55
CA TYR A 80 6.94 -7.20 -14.71
C TYR A 80 7.72 -7.17 -13.40
N TYR A 81 7.36 -6.28 -12.48
CA TYR A 81 8.16 -5.97 -11.29
C TYR A 81 7.28 -5.82 -10.05
N THR A 82 7.84 -6.15 -8.89
CA THR A 82 7.26 -5.92 -7.57
C THR A 82 8.20 -5.02 -6.79
N LEU A 83 7.66 -4.03 -6.10
CA LEU A 83 8.41 -3.06 -5.30
C LEU A 83 7.66 -2.77 -4.00
N ALA A 84 8.42 -2.66 -2.91
CA ALA A 84 7.94 -2.16 -1.63
C ALA A 84 8.80 -0.95 -1.25
N VAL A 85 8.15 0.13 -0.87
CA VAL A 85 8.78 1.37 -0.42
C VAL A 85 8.36 1.63 1.01
N TRP A 86 9.36 1.89 1.85
CA TRP A 86 9.19 2.36 3.22
C TRP A 86 9.82 3.73 3.37
N VAL A 87 9.18 4.55 4.18
CA VAL A 87 9.75 5.79 4.71
C VAL A 87 9.45 5.83 6.20
N GLY A 88 10.46 6.16 6.99
CA GLY A 88 10.42 6.30 8.44
C GLY A 88 11.72 6.87 8.96
N ASN A 89 11.73 7.27 10.23
CA ASN A 89 12.95 7.68 10.92
C ASN A 89 13.60 6.44 11.58
N ASP A 90 14.92 6.30 11.46
CA ASP A 90 15.66 5.15 12.03
C ASP A 90 15.57 5.08 13.57
N ASP A 91 15.34 6.22 14.23
CA ASP A 91 15.14 6.31 15.69
C ASP A 91 13.68 6.10 16.12
N ASN A 92 12.82 5.71 15.18
CA ASN A 92 11.39 5.49 15.37
C ASN A 92 10.60 6.75 15.79
N SER A 93 11.19 7.96 15.72
CA SER A 93 10.46 9.20 16.01
C SER A 93 9.31 9.43 15.01
N PRO A 94 8.19 10.05 15.42
CA PRO A 94 7.09 10.38 14.53
C PRO A 94 7.53 11.24 13.33
N MET A 95 7.05 10.91 12.14
CA MET A 95 7.16 11.80 10.98
C MET A 95 6.02 12.82 10.96
N TRP A 96 6.18 13.91 10.23
CA TRP A 96 5.10 14.89 10.04
C TRP A 96 4.00 14.32 9.12
N ARG A 97 2.87 13.89 9.73
CA ARG A 97 1.62 13.47 9.07
C ARG A 97 1.83 12.62 7.80
N SER A 98 2.74 11.66 7.85
CA SER A 98 3.16 10.89 6.68
C SER A 98 2.32 9.61 6.52
N TYR A 99 1.66 9.46 5.38
CA TYR A 99 0.88 8.26 5.06
C TYR A 99 1.50 7.45 3.92
N GLY A 100 1.21 6.15 3.87
CA GLY A 100 1.68 5.29 2.78
C GLY A 100 1.28 5.75 1.37
N GLY A 101 0.19 6.50 1.25
CA GLY A 101 -0.29 7.08 -0.01
C GLY A 101 0.45 8.33 -0.49
N ASP A 102 1.32 8.90 0.34
CA ASP A 102 2.02 10.16 0.04
C ASP A 102 3.41 9.90 -0.56
N LEU A 103 4.46 10.10 0.24
CA LEU A 103 5.84 9.99 -0.18
C LEU A 103 6.21 8.55 -0.64
N PRO A 104 5.84 7.46 0.07
CA PRO A 104 6.16 6.11 -0.39
C PRO A 104 5.53 5.77 -1.74
N ALA A 105 4.25 6.10 -1.94
CA ALA A 105 3.56 5.89 -3.22
C ALA A 105 4.16 6.72 -4.36
N THR A 106 4.62 7.93 -4.06
CA THR A 106 5.29 8.81 -5.03
C THR A 106 6.66 8.25 -5.42
N ILE A 107 7.49 7.84 -4.46
CA ILE A 107 8.78 7.19 -4.72
C ILE A 107 8.57 5.90 -5.53
N PHE A 108 7.56 5.11 -5.19
CA PHE A 108 7.18 3.92 -5.95
C PHE A 108 6.88 4.27 -7.42
N ARG A 109 6.07 5.32 -7.67
CA ARG A 109 5.73 5.74 -9.03
C ARG A 109 6.97 6.12 -9.82
N GLU A 110 7.87 6.91 -9.25
CA GLU A 110 9.09 7.37 -9.95
C GLU A 110 9.98 6.17 -10.33
N LEU A 111 10.26 5.28 -9.37
CA LEU A 111 11.07 4.08 -9.61
C LEU A 111 10.42 3.13 -10.61
N MET A 112 9.10 2.92 -10.50
CA MET A 112 8.37 2.02 -11.39
C MET A 112 8.26 2.61 -12.81
N THR A 113 8.11 3.93 -12.95
CA THR A 113 8.13 4.64 -14.25
C THR A 113 9.47 4.44 -14.93
N TYR A 114 10.57 4.63 -14.20
CA TYR A 114 11.92 4.35 -14.72
C TYR A 114 12.10 2.88 -15.11
N ALA A 115 11.70 1.94 -14.25
CA ALA A 115 11.85 0.51 -14.49
C ALA A 115 11.02 0.00 -15.69
N LEU A 116 9.89 0.65 -15.98
CA LEU A 116 8.96 0.26 -17.04
C LEU A 116 9.16 1.00 -18.36
N LYS A 117 10.06 1.98 -18.45
CA LYS A 117 10.23 2.85 -19.64
C LYS A 117 10.34 2.11 -20.99
N ASP A 118 10.99 0.94 -21.00
CA ASP A 118 11.21 0.11 -22.20
C ASP A 118 10.29 -1.14 -22.25
N LYS A 119 9.28 -1.22 -21.38
CA LYS A 119 8.36 -2.35 -21.30
C LYS A 119 7.08 -2.04 -22.05
N LYS A 120 6.59 -3.03 -22.79
CA LYS A 120 5.26 -2.93 -23.42
C LYS A 120 4.18 -2.94 -22.32
N PRO A 121 3.17 -2.08 -22.39
CA PRO A 121 1.98 -2.16 -21.55
C PRO A 121 1.43 -3.58 -21.50
N ARG A 122 1.17 -4.07 -20.30
CA ARG A 122 0.58 -5.39 -20.04
C ARG A 122 -0.38 -5.26 -18.88
N ASP A 123 -1.59 -5.76 -19.07
CA ASP A 123 -2.60 -5.80 -18.02
C ASP A 123 -2.49 -7.10 -17.20
N PHE A 124 -3.14 -7.11 -16.05
CA PHE A 124 -3.28 -8.28 -15.20
C PHE A 124 -4.32 -9.26 -15.77
N PRO A 125 -4.18 -10.57 -15.47
CA PRO A 125 -5.21 -11.54 -15.84
C PRO A 125 -6.54 -11.20 -15.15
N ALA A 126 -7.63 -11.18 -15.92
CA ALA A 126 -8.95 -10.83 -15.42
C ALA A 126 -9.46 -11.87 -14.40
N TYR A 127 -10.10 -11.38 -13.34
CA TYR A 127 -10.81 -12.22 -12.38
C TYR A 127 -12.01 -12.90 -13.05
N GLU A 128 -12.16 -14.20 -12.82
CA GLU A 128 -13.30 -14.97 -13.33
C GLU A 128 -14.34 -15.08 -12.21
N ALA A 129 -15.36 -14.22 -12.25
CA ALA A 129 -16.43 -14.29 -11.26
C ALA A 129 -17.12 -15.67 -11.29
N PRO A 130 -17.47 -16.25 -10.14
CA PRO A 130 -18.23 -17.49 -10.11
C PRO A 130 -19.52 -17.29 -10.90
N ARG A 131 -19.73 -18.09 -11.94
CA ARG A 131 -21.03 -18.11 -12.63
C ARG A 131 -22.09 -18.43 -11.58
N LYS A 132 -23.02 -17.51 -11.32
CA LYS A 132 -24.23 -17.82 -10.55
C LYS A 132 -24.87 -19.01 -11.26
N LYS A 133 -24.85 -20.19 -10.65
CA LYS A 133 -25.74 -21.27 -11.09
C LYS A 133 -27.13 -20.78 -10.77
N SER A 134 -27.86 -20.30 -11.78
CA SER A 134 -29.31 -20.21 -11.68
C SER A 134 -29.80 -21.62 -11.39
N LYS A 135 -30.12 -21.92 -10.13
CA LYS A 135 -31.02 -23.03 -9.86
C LYS A 135 -32.34 -22.58 -10.45
N ASP A 136 -32.77 -23.18 -11.55
CA ASP A 136 -34.18 -23.26 -11.87
C ASP A 136 -34.84 -23.90 -10.64
N VAL A 137 -35.46 -23.06 -9.81
CA VAL A 137 -36.33 -23.52 -8.74
C VAL A 137 -37.63 -23.91 -9.42
N SER A 138 -37.78 -25.17 -9.77
CA SER A 138 -39.10 -25.74 -10.00
C SER A 138 -39.91 -25.58 -8.71
N PRO A 139 -41.08 -24.93 -8.72
CA PRO A 139 -41.89 -24.76 -7.52
C PRO A 139 -42.38 -26.14 -7.06
N GLN A 140 -41.96 -26.56 -5.87
CA GLN A 140 -42.53 -27.71 -5.19
C GLN A 140 -43.81 -27.27 -4.46
N PRO A 141 -44.84 -28.13 -4.38
CA PRO A 141 -46.15 -27.77 -3.84
C PRO A 141 -46.06 -27.48 -2.34
N ILE A 142 -46.66 -26.36 -1.93
CA ILE A 142 -46.80 -25.94 -0.53
C ILE A 142 -47.78 -26.91 0.15
N VAL A 143 -47.31 -27.61 1.19
CA VAL A 143 -48.19 -28.37 2.08
C VAL A 143 -48.73 -27.39 3.12
N THR A 144 -50.03 -27.14 3.08
CA THR A 144 -50.75 -26.26 4.02
C THR A 144 -50.78 -26.90 5.41
N ALA A 145 -50.08 -26.31 6.37
CA ALA A 145 -50.30 -26.59 7.80
C ALA A 145 -51.33 -25.58 8.34
N THR A 146 -52.40 -26.11 8.94
CA THR A 146 -53.48 -25.40 9.64
C THR A 146 -52.94 -24.60 10.83
N PRO A 147 -53.44 -23.37 11.12
CA PRO A 147 -52.95 -22.57 12.23
C PRO A 147 -53.45 -23.08 13.59
N THR A 148 -52.53 -23.27 14.53
CA THR A 148 -52.79 -23.44 15.96
C THR A 148 -52.74 -22.06 16.64
N PRO A 149 -53.65 -21.73 17.58
CA PRO A 149 -53.75 -20.39 18.17
C PRO A 149 -52.47 -19.90 18.86
N GLU A 150 -52.16 -18.64 18.58
CA GLU A 150 -50.99 -17.89 19.01
C GLU A 150 -51.14 -17.43 20.46
N GLU A 151 -50.23 -17.88 21.33
CA GLU A 151 -50.05 -17.35 22.68
C GLU A 151 -48.89 -16.36 22.61
N GLN A 152 -49.20 -15.09 22.87
CA GLN A 152 -48.33 -13.93 22.77
C GLN A 152 -47.38 -13.87 23.98
N PRO A 153 -46.04 -13.86 23.80
CA PRO A 153 -45.12 -13.38 24.81
C PRO A 153 -44.79 -11.90 24.55
N GLU A 154 -44.71 -11.17 25.64
CA GLU A 154 -44.58 -9.72 25.76
C GLU A 154 -43.42 -9.12 24.96
N GLU A 155 -43.69 -7.96 24.38
CA GLU A 155 -42.72 -7.05 23.77
C GLU A 155 -41.79 -6.52 24.86
N THR A 156 -40.66 -7.19 25.06
CA THR A 156 -39.52 -6.58 25.75
C THR A 156 -38.85 -5.65 24.75
N THR A 157 -39.14 -4.36 24.88
CA THR A 157 -38.38 -3.28 24.25
C THR A 157 -36.97 -3.32 24.81
N GLU A 158 -36.03 -3.93 24.09
CA GLU A 158 -34.61 -3.65 24.30
C GLU A 158 -34.33 -2.26 23.73
N GLU A 159 -34.02 -1.31 24.62
CA GLU A 159 -33.57 0.02 24.25
C GLU A 159 -32.31 -0.05 23.36
N PRO A 160 -32.14 0.88 22.42
CA PRO A 160 -30.91 0.94 21.65
C PRO A 160 -29.75 1.24 22.61
N VAL A 161 -28.75 0.36 22.66
CA VAL A 161 -27.47 0.69 23.28
C VAL A 161 -26.83 1.76 22.41
N GLU A 162 -26.96 3.02 22.83
CA GLU A 162 -26.10 4.10 22.35
C GLU A 162 -24.66 3.76 22.75
N GLU A 163 -23.91 3.21 21.81
CA GLU A 163 -22.47 3.15 21.93
C GLU A 163 -21.96 4.59 21.79
N SER A 164 -21.79 5.24 22.95
CA SER A 164 -21.19 6.57 23.07
C SER A 164 -19.77 6.51 22.54
N PHE A 165 -19.59 6.93 21.29
CA PHE A 165 -18.29 7.39 20.83
C PHE A 165 -17.96 8.65 21.64
N GLU A 166 -17.04 8.54 22.58
CA GLU A 166 -16.42 9.69 23.21
C GLU A 166 -15.75 10.51 22.09
N GLU A 167 -16.26 11.71 21.83
CA GLU A 167 -15.57 12.64 20.94
C GLU A 167 -14.14 12.82 21.46
N PRO A 168 -13.11 12.75 20.59
CA PRO A 168 -11.76 13.06 21.02
C PRO A 168 -11.76 14.46 21.63
N PRO A 169 -11.03 14.68 22.74
CA PRO A 169 -11.02 15.99 23.39
C PRO A 169 -10.61 17.04 22.36
N PRO A 170 -11.24 18.24 22.39
CA PRO A 170 -10.83 19.32 21.52
C PRO A 170 -9.33 19.57 21.73
N PRO A 171 -8.58 19.92 20.66
CA PRO A 171 -7.16 20.23 20.80
C PRO A 171 -6.99 21.27 21.91
N GLN A 172 -6.17 20.94 22.90
CA GLN A 172 -5.92 21.84 24.03
C GLN A 172 -5.41 23.17 23.49
N GLU A 173 -6.11 24.26 23.81
CA GLU A 173 -5.62 25.60 23.53
C GLU A 173 -4.27 25.76 24.23
N VAL A 174 -3.26 26.15 23.46
CA VAL A 174 -1.93 26.41 23.99
C VAL A 174 -2.05 27.65 24.88
N ASP A 175 -1.93 27.48 26.19
CA ASP A 175 -1.97 28.58 27.15
C ASP A 175 -0.65 29.36 27.03
N LEU A 176 -0.67 30.44 26.25
CA LEU A 176 0.50 31.26 25.95
C LEU A 176 1.06 31.98 27.19
N ASP A 177 0.35 31.94 28.32
CA ASP A 177 0.74 32.52 29.60
C ASP A 177 1.22 31.47 30.65
N ASP A 178 1.37 30.18 30.30
CA ASP A 178 1.94 29.17 31.22
C ASP A 178 3.43 29.49 31.50
N PRO A 179 3.86 29.72 32.76
CA PRO A 179 5.25 30.01 33.09
C PRO A 179 6.22 28.83 32.84
N ARG A 180 5.72 27.64 32.49
CA ARG A 180 6.52 26.48 32.02
C ARG A 180 6.69 26.45 30.50
N TRP A 181 5.99 27.30 29.77
CA TRP A 181 6.16 27.46 28.33
C TRP A 181 7.35 28.37 28.05
N THR A 182 8.36 27.83 27.36
CA THR A 182 9.43 28.61 26.75
C THR A 182 9.18 28.65 25.25
N GLU A 183 9.07 29.85 24.70
CA GLU A 183 9.00 30.05 23.25
C GLU A 183 10.19 29.35 22.59
N PRO A 184 9.99 28.46 21.60
CA PRO A 184 11.10 27.84 20.91
C PRO A 184 11.88 28.93 20.17
N GLU A 185 13.20 29.00 20.40
CA GLU A 185 14.04 29.99 19.71
C GLU A 185 13.84 29.85 18.19
N ALA A 186 13.52 30.95 17.53
CA ALA A 186 13.38 31.00 16.10
C ALA A 186 14.69 30.51 15.47
N VAL A 187 14.64 29.37 14.78
CA VAL A 187 15.77 28.92 13.97
C VAL A 187 16.01 30.01 12.92
N PRO A 188 17.20 30.65 12.89
CA PRO A 188 17.46 31.72 11.95
C PRO A 188 17.28 31.17 10.53
N ALA A 189 16.57 31.93 9.69
CA ALA A 189 16.43 31.59 8.29
C ALA A 189 17.83 31.34 7.68
N PRO A 190 18.02 30.29 6.87
CA PRO A 190 19.30 30.06 6.24
C PRO A 190 19.65 31.29 5.41
N THR A 191 20.78 31.93 5.72
CA THR A 191 21.33 33.01 4.90
C THR A 191 21.47 32.51 3.47
N PRO A 192 20.99 33.25 2.45
CA PRO A 192 21.23 32.90 1.07
C PRO A 192 22.74 32.83 0.86
N GLY A 193 23.26 31.61 0.62
CA GLY A 193 24.66 31.42 0.29
C GLY A 193 24.97 32.19 -0.99
N VAL A 194 25.94 33.10 -0.91
CA VAL A 194 26.58 33.69 -2.08
C VAL A 194 27.23 32.54 -2.86
N ILE A 195 26.75 32.30 -4.07
CA ILE A 195 27.41 31.38 -5.00
C ILE A 195 28.70 32.08 -5.44
N ASP A 196 29.82 31.64 -4.89
CA ASP A 196 31.14 32.05 -5.35
C ASP A 196 31.40 31.42 -6.73
N HIS A 197 31.51 32.26 -7.76
CA HIS A 197 31.85 31.87 -9.13
C HIS A 197 33.38 31.86 -9.33
N SER A 198 34.13 31.32 -8.37
CA SER A 198 35.56 31.09 -8.54
C SER A 198 35.83 29.67 -9.06
N PRO A 199 36.54 29.49 -10.19
CA PRO A 199 36.77 28.18 -10.76
C PRO A 199 37.90 27.49 -9.99
N SER A 200 37.57 26.51 -9.14
CA SER A 200 38.57 25.62 -8.54
C SER A 200 38.64 24.30 -9.31
N GLU A 201 39.86 24.03 -9.75
CA GLU A 201 40.37 22.93 -10.55
C GLU A 201 39.91 21.51 -10.15
N GLY A 202 39.58 20.72 -11.17
CA GLY A 202 39.93 19.31 -11.35
C GLY A 202 39.66 18.31 -10.23
N ASN A 203 38.71 17.38 -10.47
CA ASN A 203 39.04 15.96 -10.45
C ASN A 203 37.96 15.11 -11.15
N ASP A 204 38.40 14.43 -12.20
CA ASP A 204 37.72 13.36 -12.94
C ASP A 204 37.49 12.14 -12.04
N TRP A 205 36.24 11.67 -11.96
CA TRP A 205 35.88 10.46 -11.20
C TRP A 205 35.14 9.40 -12.01
N PHE A 206 35.10 9.52 -13.35
CA PHE A 206 34.51 8.48 -14.20
C PHE A 206 35.36 8.22 -15.46
N SER A 207 36.21 7.20 -15.36
CA SER A 207 36.74 6.32 -16.41
C SER A 207 37.20 5.07 -15.65
N GLU A 208 36.80 3.82 -15.92
CA GLU A 208 36.13 3.12 -17.03
C GLU A 208 35.15 2.07 -16.48
#